data_AF-A0A4V4HI95-F1
#
_entry.id   AF-A0A4V4HI95-F1
#
_cell.length_a   1.000
_cell.length_b   1.000
_cell.length_c   1.000
_cell.angle_alpha   90.00
_cell.angle_beta   90.00
_cell.angle_gamma   90.00
#
_symmetry.space_group_name_H-M   'P 1'
#
loop_
_entity.id
_entity.type
_entity.pdbx_description
1 polymer ?
#
loop_
_entity_poly.entity_id
_entity_poly.type
_entity_poly.pdbx_seq_one_letter_code
_entity_poly.pdbx_strand_id
1 'polypeptide(L)' 'LVYLPPYSPDLNPIEQAFSAVKAFLRRHMHDFSLSIIHNACHRITANKAWGFFRASGYVI' A
#
# COMPACT_ATOMS: atom_id res chain seq x y z
N LEU A 1 3.07 14.91 14.16
CA LEU A 1 3.55 14.70 12.78
C LEU A 1 4.89 13.98 12.87
N VAL A 2 5.12 12.88 12.14
CA VAL A 2 6.46 12.28 12.01
C VAL A 2 7.06 12.79 10.70
N TYR A 3 8.20 13.48 10.77
CA TYR A 3 8.84 14.05 9.60
C TYR A 3 9.67 12.98 8.89
N LEU A 4 9.43 12.78 7.59
CA LEU A 4 10.21 11.86 6.78
C LEU A 4 11.42 12.59 6.19
N PRO A 5 12.63 12.02 6.21
CA PRO A 5 13.74 12.57 5.46
C PRO A 5 13.39 12.60 3.96
N PRO A 6 13.89 13.61 3.21
CA PRO A 6 13.70 13.66 1.76
C PRO A 6 14.12 12.35 1.08
N TYR A 7 13.39 11.95 0.04
CA TYR A 7 13.69 10.77 -0.79
C TYR A 7 13.87 9.47 -0.02
N SER A 8 13.15 9.28 1.10
CA SER A 8 13.18 8.06 1.91
C SER A 8 11.90 7.23 1.74
N PRO A 9 11.61 6.68 0.53
CA PRO A 9 10.38 5.92 0.28
C PRO A 9 10.30 4.65 1.13
N ASP A 10 11.44 4.06 1.51
CA ASP A 10 11.50 2.87 2.37
C ASP A 10 10.90 3.12 3.76
N LEU A 11 11.02 4.36 4.23
CA LEU A 11 10.43 4.81 5.49
C LEU A 11 8.95 5.18 5.35
N ASN A 12 8.34 5.10 4.16
CA ASN A 12 6.94 5.45 3.97
C ASN A 12 6.06 4.21 3.73
N PRO A 13 5.27 3.76 4.71
CA PRO A 13 4.47 2.54 4.58
C PRO A 13 3.40 2.64 3.49
N ILE A 14 3.03 3.86 3.07
CA ILE A 14 2.07 4.07 1.99
C ILE A 14 2.59 3.56 0.65
N GLU A 15 3.92 3.55 0.44
CA GLU A 15 4.54 3.07 -0.80
C GLU A 15 4.26 1.58 -1.02
N GLN A 16 4.36 0.78 0.05
CA GLN A 16 4.02 -0.65 0.02
C GLN A 16 2.53 -0.88 -0.22
N ALA A 17 1.67 -0.09 0.42
CA ALA A 17 0.23 -0.15 0.19
C ALA A 17 -0.15 0.16 -1.27
N PHE A 18 0.39 1.25 -1.84
CA PHE A 18 0.18 1.59 -3.24
C PHE A 18 0.79 0.57 -4.20
N SER A 19 1.94 -0.02 -3.86
CA SER A 19 2.51 -1.12 -4.63
C SER A 19 1.56 -2.32 -4.69
N ALA A 20 0.96 -2.71 -3.56
CA ALA A 20 -0.02 -3.79 -3.50
C ALA A 20 -1.30 -3.47 -4.31
N VAL A 21 -1.81 -2.23 -4.24
CA VAL A 21 -2.95 -1.77 -5.05
C VAL A 21 -2.60 -1.83 -6.54
N LYS A 22 -1.46 -1.27 -6.97
CA LYS A 22 -0.99 -1.33 -8.37
C LYS A 22 -0.85 -2.77 -8.85
N ALA A 23 -0.31 -3.67 -8.02
CA ALA A 23 -0.17 -5.09 -8.36
C ALA A 23 -1.53 -5.80 -8.49
N PHE A 24 -2.55 -5.40 -7.74
CA PHE A 24 -3.90 -5.90 -7.93
C PHE A 24 -4.50 -5.41 -9.25
N LEU A 25 -4.42 -4.11 -9.52
CA LEU A 25 -4.94 -3.51 -10.75
C LEU A 25 -4.28 -4.09 -12.01
N ARG A 26 -2.96 -4.30 -11.98
CA ARG A 26 -2.21 -4.96 -13.08
C ARG A 26 -2.70 -6.39 -13.38
N ARG A 27 -3.24 -7.10 -12.39
CA ARG A 27 -3.81 -8.43 -12.60
C ARG A 27 -5.25 -8.40 -13.12
N HIS A 28 -5.91 -7.24 -13.04
CA HIS A 28 -7.30 -7.04 -13.45
C HIS A 28 -7.40 -5.92 -14.50
N MET A 29 -6.42 -5.79 -15.38
CA MET A 29 -6.33 -4.69 -16.35
C MET A 29 -7.50 -4.59 -17.33
N HIS A 30 -8.32 -5.63 -17.42
CA HIS A 30 -9.51 -5.67 -18.28
C HIS A 30 -10.75 -5.10 -17.59
N ASP A 31 -10.69 -4.81 -16.28
CA ASP A 31 -11.78 -4.22 -15.52
C ASP A 31 -11.56 -2.71 -15.36
N PHE A 32 -12.42 -1.94 -16.03
CA PHE A 32 -12.38 -0.47 -16.03
C PHE A 32 -13.43 0.16 -15.11
N SER A 33 -14.13 -0.66 -14.31
CA SER A 33 -15.12 -0.17 -13.36
C SER A 33 -14.46 0.57 -12.20
N LEU A 34 -15.14 1.56 -11.62
CA LEU A 34 -14.63 2.23 -10.42
C LEU A 34 -14.55 1.26 -9.21
N SER A 35 -15.37 0.21 -9.20
CA SER A 35 -15.36 -0.79 -8.14
C SER A 35 -14.07 -1.58 -8.08
N ILE A 36 -13.28 -1.67 -9.16
CA ILE A 36 -11.98 -2.34 -9.11
C ILE A 36 -11.00 -1.63 -8.16
N ILE A 37 -11.09 -0.30 -8.04
CA ILE A 37 -10.28 0.49 -7.11
C ILE A 37 -10.72 0.19 -5.67
N HIS A 38 -12.03 0.15 -5.40
CA HIS A 38 -12.56 -0.26 -4.10
C HIS A 38 -12.05 -1.65 -3.72
N ASN A 39 -12.16 -2.61 -4.64
CA ASN A 39 -11.69 -3.99 -4.44
C ASN A 39 -10.18 -4.04 -4.17
N ALA A 40 -9.38 -3.24 -4.89
CA ALA A 40 -7.94 -3.16 -4.68
C ALA A 40 -7.59 -2.64 -3.28
N CYS A 41 -8.25 -1.56 -2.83
CA CYS A 41 -8.09 -1.01 -1.49
C CYS A 41 -8.49 -2.03 -0.42
N HIS A 42 -9.59 -2.78 -0.64
CA HIS A 42 -10.06 -3.80 0.29
C HIS A 42 -9.10 -5.01 0.42
N ARG A 43 -8.12 -5.16 -0.48
CA ARG A 43 -7.05 -6.17 -0.33
C ARG A 43 -6.00 -5.80 0.70
N ILE A 44 -5.99 -4.56 1.19
CA ILE A 44 -5.12 -4.09 2.26
C ILE A 44 -5.78 -4.42 3.59
N THR A 45 -5.50 -5.62 4.10
CA THR A 45 -6.00 -6.06 5.41
C THR A 45 -5.22 -5.42 6.54
N ALA A 46 -5.77 -5.44 7.76
CA ALA A 46 -5.08 -4.96 8.96
C ALA A 46 -3.69 -5.61 9.14
N ASN A 47 -3.58 -6.91 8.89
CA ASN A 47 -2.31 -7.63 8.98
C ASN A 47 -1.27 -7.12 7.96
N LYS A 48 -1.69 -6.82 6.72
CA LYS A 48 -0.80 -6.22 5.72
C LYS A 48 -0.37 -4.82 6.13
N ALA A 49 -1.31 -4.00 6.58
CA ALA A 49 -1.01 -2.65 7.04
C ALA A 49 0.04 -2.70 8.17
N TRP A 50 -0.15 -3.59 9.15
CA TRP A 50 0.81 -3.81 10.23
C TRP A 50 2.19 -4.22 9.70
N GLY A 51 2.24 -5.13 8.73
CA GLY A 51 3.47 -5.52 8.03
C GLY A 51 4.17 -4.35 7.33
N PHE A 52 3.42 -3.44 6.70
CA PHE A 52 3.99 -2.26 6.03
C PHE A 52 4.62 -1.30 7.05
N PHE A 53 3.93 -1.02 8.15
CA PHE A 53 4.47 -0.18 9.23
C PHE A 53 5.72 -0.81 9.86
N ARG A 54 5.72 -2.13 10.09
CA ARG A 54 6.88 -2.86 10.58
C ARG A 54 8.07 -2.77 9.60
N ALA A 55 7.83 -3.00 8.31
CA ALA A 55 8.86 -2.92 7.28
C ALA A 55 9.44 -1.51 7.12
N SER A 56 8.66 -0.47 7.42
CA SER A 56 9.14 0.92 7.46
C SER A 56 9.68 1.36 8.83
N GLY A 57 9.83 0.45 9.80
CA GLY A 57 10.49 0.70 11.09
C GLY A 57 9.63 1.40 12.15
N TYR A 58 8.30 1.44 11.98
CA TYR A 58 7.39 2.10 12.94
C TYR A 58 6.88 1.17 14.05
N VAL A 59 7.03 -0.14 13.88
CA VAL A 59 6.54 -1.16 14.82
C VAL A 59 7.56 -2.29 14.89
N ILE A 60 7.72 -2.89 16.07
CA ILE A 60 8.70 -3.94 16.37
C ILE A 60 8.01 -5.29 16.42
#